data_AF-A0A090I3Z9-F1
#
_entry.id   AF-A0A090I3Z9-F1
#
_cell.length_a   1.000
_cell.length_b   1.000
_cell.length_c   1.000
_cell.angle_alpha   90.00
_cell.angle_beta   90.00
_cell.angle_gamma   90.00
#
_symmetry.space_group_name_H-M   'P 1'
#
loop_
_entity.id
_entity.type
_entity.pdbx_description
1 polymer ?
#
loop_
_entity_poly.entity_id
_entity_poly.type
_entity_poly.pdbx_seq_one_letter_code
_entity_poly.pdbx_strand_id
1 'polypeptide(L)'
;MAEGKNVALGIVAIILGLIVIAFPLISVYTFSILAGLGVLALGVWFLVQGFSGWKISKGTSVLNIILGIIAIIAGIGLVGSITELSFLASFILYLAGFFLFMSGVITLFTGEGGSAKGVGILGILMGIIYIILGLYAWNPFYLAILIGIWLIISGIFEIFKPAAEVEAETSE
;
A
#
# COMPACT_ATOMS: atom_id res chain seq x y z
N MET A 1 -25.56 7.74 -21.01
CA MET A 1 -24.40 6.94 -20.56
C MET A 1 -24.10 7.40 -19.15
N ALA A 2 -24.07 6.52 -18.15
CA ALA A 2 -23.98 6.91 -16.75
C ALA A 2 -22.67 7.68 -16.49
N GLU A 3 -22.78 8.98 -16.27
CA GLU A 3 -21.71 9.97 -16.31
C GLU A 3 -20.88 10.05 -15.02
N GLY A 4 -20.75 8.93 -14.29
CA GLY A 4 -19.94 8.90 -13.06
C GLY A 4 -19.42 7.52 -12.64
N LYS A 5 -19.82 6.44 -13.31
CA LYS A 5 -19.22 5.13 -13.03
C LYS A 5 -17.98 4.95 -13.87
N ASN A 6 -16.79 4.90 -13.27
CA ASN A 6 -15.54 4.71 -14.00
C ASN A 6 -15.33 3.25 -14.43
N VAL A 7 -16.29 2.71 -15.18
CA VAL A 7 -16.25 1.34 -15.70
C VAL A 7 -14.97 1.08 -16.48
N ALA A 8 -14.51 2.09 -17.24
CA ALA A 8 -13.25 2.00 -17.97
C ALA A 8 -12.05 1.78 -17.04
N LEU A 9 -11.95 2.52 -15.93
CA LEU A 9 -10.88 2.33 -14.94
C LEU A 9 -10.94 0.95 -14.31
N GLY A 10 -12.14 0.48 -13.96
CA GLY A 10 -12.32 -0.86 -13.40
C GLY A 10 -11.93 -1.98 -14.36
N ILE A 11 -12.30 -1.88 -15.64
CA ILE A 11 -11.88 -2.83 -16.68
C ILE A 11 -10.36 -2.81 -16.86
N VAL A 12 -9.75 -1.62 -16.90
CA VAL A 12 -8.29 -1.47 -17.00
C VAL A 12 -7.59 -2.12 -15.80
N ALA A 13 -8.09 -1.90 -14.59
CA ALA A 13 -7.54 -2.52 -13.38
C ALA A 13 -7.60 -4.07 -13.44
N ILE A 14 -8.72 -4.65 -13.90
CA ILE A 14 -8.83 -6.10 -14.07
C ILE A 14 -7.83 -6.62 -15.11
N ILE A 15 -7.72 -5.96 -16.26
CA ILE A 15 -6.78 -6.36 -17.32
C ILE A 15 -5.35 -6.27 -16.82
N LEU A 16 -4.99 -5.18 -16.14
CA LEU A 16 -3.67 -5.01 -15.54
C LEU A 16 -3.40 -6.12 -14.51
N GLY A 17 -4.37 -6.45 -13.65
CA GLY A 17 -4.22 -7.52 -12.67
C GLY A 17 -3.95 -8.89 -13.32
N LEU A 18 -4.65 -9.20 -14.42
CA LEU A 18 -4.40 -10.42 -15.20
C LEU A 18 -3.01 -10.40 -15.86
N ILE A 19 -2.57 -9.27 -16.41
CA ILE A 19 -1.22 -9.12 -16.99
C ILE A 19 -0.15 -9.32 -15.93
N VAL A 20 -0.33 -8.75 -14.73
CA VAL A 20 0.60 -8.89 -13.61
C VAL A 20 0.76 -10.37 -13.22
N ILE A 21 -0.35 -11.11 -13.14
CA ILE A 21 -0.33 -12.55 -12.84
C ILE A 21 0.33 -13.35 -13.97
N ALA A 22 0.05 -13.01 -15.23
CA ALA A 22 0.61 -13.70 -16.40
C ALA A 22 2.12 -13.46 -16.56
N PHE A 23 2.61 -12.27 -16.19
CA PHE A 23 4.01 -11.85 -16.33
C PHE A 23 4.59 -11.35 -15.00
N PRO A 24 4.80 -12.24 -14.01
CA PRO A 24 5.13 -11.86 -12.64
C PRO A 24 6.47 -11.13 -12.49
N LEU A 25 7.52 -11.58 -13.19
CA LEU A 25 8.84 -10.95 -13.06
C LEU A 25 8.89 -9.56 -13.72
N ILE A 26 8.29 -9.42 -14.90
CA ILE A 26 8.27 -8.14 -15.63
C ILE A 26 7.42 -7.12 -14.88
N SER A 27 6.27 -7.54 -14.36
CA SER A 27 5.38 -6.67 -13.59
C SER A 27 6.03 -6.20 -12.29
N VAL A 28 6.60 -7.10 -11.47
CA VAL A 28 7.27 -6.72 -10.21
C VAL A 28 8.48 -5.84 -10.46
N TYR A 29 9.25 -6.08 -11.53
CA TYR A 29 10.33 -5.17 -11.95
C TYR A 29 9.79 -3.78 -12.32
N THR A 30 8.68 -3.70 -13.04
CA THR A 30 8.05 -2.43 -13.37
C THR A 30 7.59 -1.70 -12.10
N PHE A 31 6.95 -2.43 -11.18
CA PHE A 31 6.56 -1.88 -9.89
C PHE A 31 7.75 -1.43 -9.04
N SER A 32 8.92 -2.09 -9.13
CA SER A 32 10.10 -1.67 -8.35
C SER A 32 10.66 -0.35 -8.86
N ILE A 33 10.68 -0.15 -10.18
CA ILE A 33 11.01 1.15 -10.78
C ILE A 33 10.02 2.22 -10.30
N LEU A 34 8.72 1.98 -10.41
CA LEU A 34 7.70 2.96 -10.02
C LEU A 34 7.77 3.29 -8.52
N ALA A 35 7.90 2.27 -7.67
CA ALA A 35 8.04 2.44 -6.23
C ALA A 35 9.33 3.20 -5.88
N GLY A 36 10.46 2.84 -6.49
CA GLY A 36 11.73 3.52 -6.30
C GLY A 36 11.66 5.00 -6.72
N LEU A 37 11.09 5.30 -7.88
CA LEU A 37 10.86 6.68 -8.34
C LEU A 37 9.94 7.46 -7.39
N GLY A 38 8.87 6.83 -6.89
CA GLY A 38 7.99 7.43 -5.89
C GLY A 38 8.73 7.78 -4.60
N VAL A 39 9.55 6.86 -4.10
CA VAL A 39 10.38 7.08 -2.91
C VAL A 39 11.43 8.17 -3.13
N LEU A 40 12.04 8.24 -4.32
CA LEU A 40 12.94 9.33 -4.70
C LEU A 40 12.23 10.69 -4.69
N ALA A 41 11.02 10.76 -5.26
CA ALA A 41 10.22 11.98 -5.26
C ALA A 41 9.87 12.43 -3.84
N LEU A 42 9.51 11.49 -2.95
CA LEU A 42 9.31 11.78 -1.52
C LEU A 42 10.60 12.28 -0.85
N GLY A 43 11.76 11.72 -1.21
CA GLY A 43 13.04 12.19 -0.69
C GLY A 43 13.33 13.64 -1.07
N VAL A 44 13.12 13.99 -2.34
CA VAL A 44 13.24 15.39 -2.81
C VAL A 44 12.24 16.30 -2.09
N TRP A 45 10.99 15.85 -1.94
CA TRP A 45 9.96 16.60 -1.21
C TRP A 45 10.37 16.90 0.23
N PHE A 46 10.87 15.90 0.96
CA PHE A 46 11.33 16.09 2.34
C PHE A 46 12.55 17.03 2.42
N LEU A 47 13.49 16.96 1.47
CA LEU A 47 14.59 17.93 1.41
C LEU A 47 14.06 19.36 1.23
N VAL A 48 13.11 19.58 0.31
CA VAL A 48 12.48 20.89 0.10
C VAL A 48 11.81 21.39 1.38
N GLN A 49 11.05 20.54 2.08
CA GLN A 49 10.41 20.87 3.35
C GLN A 49 11.40 21.11 4.48
N GLY A 50 12.56 20.45 4.44
CA GLY A 50 13.66 20.67 5.38
C GLY A 50 14.29 22.05 5.24
N PHE A 51 14.53 22.51 4.02
CA PHE A 51 15.12 23.83 3.79
C PHE A 51 14.09 24.96 3.94
N SER A 52 12.85 24.76 3.50
CA SER A 52 11.78 25.77 3.61
C SER A 52 11.33 26.00 5.06
N GLY A 53 11.31 24.94 5.88
CA GLY A 53 10.88 24.97 7.27
C GLY A 53 11.87 25.56 8.27
N TRP A 54 13.10 25.89 7.84
CA TRP A 54 14.23 26.20 8.73
C TRP A 54 13.98 27.36 9.70
N LYS A 55 13.21 28.36 9.23
CA LYS A 55 12.86 29.54 10.03
C LYS A 55 11.69 29.30 11.00
N ILE A 56 10.90 28.23 10.78
CA ILE A 56 9.74 27.90 11.61
C ILE A 56 10.17 27.00 12.77
N SER A 57 10.80 25.87 12.45
CA SER A 57 11.28 24.90 13.44
C SER A 57 12.55 24.23 12.92
N LYS A 58 13.68 24.54 13.57
CA LYS A 58 14.97 23.91 13.23
C LYS A 58 14.92 22.39 13.43
N GLY A 59 14.25 21.91 14.47
CA GLY A 59 14.14 20.47 14.76
C GLY A 59 13.42 19.72 13.66
N THR A 60 12.23 20.19 13.26
CA THR A 60 11.44 19.60 12.17
C THR A 60 12.20 19.64 10.85
N SER A 61 12.94 20.73 10.62
CA SER A 61 13.74 20.91 9.41
C SER A 61 14.88 19.90 9.30
N VAL A 62 15.62 19.69 10.40
CA VAL A 62 16.69 18.69 10.45
C VAL A 62 16.14 17.28 10.24
N LEU A 63 15.00 16.94 10.87
CA LEU A 63 14.32 15.67 10.67
C LEU A 63 13.94 15.46 9.20
N ASN A 64 13.34 16.46 8.57
CA ASN A 64 12.98 16.41 7.15
C ASN A 64 14.19 16.23 6.23
N ILE A 65 15.32 16.89 6.51
CA ILE A 65 16.55 16.68 5.73
C ILE A 65 17.06 15.24 5.88
N ILE A 66 17.10 14.71 7.11
CA ILE A 66 17.53 13.33 7.37
C ILE A 66 16.61 12.33 6.66
N LEU A 67 15.28 12.51 6.78
CA LEU A 67 14.30 11.69 6.09
C LEU A 67 14.45 11.77 4.57
N GLY A 68 14.71 12.96 4.03
CA GLY A 68 14.95 13.17 2.60
C GLY A 68 16.17 12.40 2.10
N ILE A 69 17.28 12.45 2.83
CA ILE A 69 18.50 11.70 2.48
C ILE A 69 18.25 10.19 2.53
N ILE A 70 17.62 9.69 3.61
CA ILE A 70 17.29 8.27 3.76
C ILE A 70 16.38 7.81 2.62
N ALA A 71 15.34 8.58 2.29
CA ALA A 71 14.42 8.28 1.21
C ALA A 71 15.13 8.28 -0.15
N ILE A 72 16.06 9.20 -0.42
CA ILE A 72 16.85 9.16 -1.66
C ILE A 72 17.67 7.87 -1.75
N ILE A 73 18.39 7.51 -0.69
CA ILE A 73 19.21 6.28 -0.66
C ILE A 73 18.32 5.03 -0.86
N ALA A 74 17.21 4.94 -0.14
CA ALA A 74 16.27 3.84 -0.27
C ALA A 74 15.64 3.77 -1.66
N GLY A 75 15.29 4.93 -2.24
CA GLY A 75 14.73 5.03 -3.58
C GLY A 75 15.71 4.55 -4.64
N ILE A 76 17.00 4.93 -4.54
CA ILE A 76 18.06 4.45 -5.46
C ILE A 76 18.18 2.92 -5.39
N GLY A 77 18.13 2.32 -4.20
CA GLY A 77 18.12 0.86 -4.07
C GLY A 77 16.91 0.25 -4.79
N LEU A 78 15.71 0.72 -4.46
CA LEU A 78 14.47 0.15 -4.97
C LEU A 78 14.34 0.19 -6.50
N VAL A 79 14.85 1.23 -7.18
CA VAL A 79 14.69 1.37 -8.64
C VAL A 79 15.29 0.18 -9.37
N GLY A 80 14.41 -0.66 -9.95
CA GLY A 80 14.80 -1.83 -10.73
C GLY A 80 15.23 -3.04 -9.88
N SER A 81 15.20 -2.96 -8.54
CA SER A 81 15.50 -4.11 -7.69
C SER A 81 14.25 -4.88 -7.28
N ILE A 82 14.07 -6.04 -7.90
CA ILE A 82 12.98 -6.98 -7.55
C ILE A 82 13.13 -7.47 -6.11
N THR A 83 14.37 -7.76 -5.69
CA THR A 83 14.65 -8.31 -4.36
C THR A 83 14.31 -7.30 -3.27
N GLU A 84 14.70 -6.04 -3.44
CA GLU A 84 14.44 -5.01 -2.43
C GLU A 84 12.97 -4.61 -2.38
N LEU A 85 12.27 -4.58 -3.52
CA LEU A 85 10.81 -4.41 -3.50
C LEU A 85 10.12 -5.58 -2.78
N SER A 86 10.54 -6.82 -3.05
CA SER A 86 9.95 -8.01 -2.42
C SER A 86 10.22 -8.05 -0.92
N PHE A 87 11.44 -7.71 -0.52
CA PHE A 87 11.81 -7.48 0.88
C PHE A 87 10.92 -6.44 1.53
N LEU A 88 10.81 -5.26 0.92
CA LEU A 88 10.08 -4.13 1.48
C LEU A 88 8.58 -4.45 1.60
N ALA A 89 7.98 -5.03 0.57
CA ALA A 89 6.58 -5.44 0.59
C ALA A 89 6.32 -6.51 1.64
N SER A 90 7.18 -7.52 1.73
CA SER A 90 7.14 -8.56 2.77
C SER A 90 7.21 -7.95 4.17
N PHE A 91 8.16 -7.05 4.38
CA PHE A 91 8.35 -6.35 5.66
C PHE A 91 7.13 -5.51 6.04
N ILE A 92 6.57 -4.75 5.10
CA ILE A 92 5.36 -3.94 5.33
C ILE A 92 4.16 -4.83 5.66
N LEU A 93 3.93 -5.91 4.92
CA LEU A 93 2.84 -6.84 5.18
C LEU A 93 2.97 -7.52 6.53
N TYR A 94 4.18 -7.95 6.89
CA TYR A 94 4.46 -8.54 8.19
C TYR A 94 4.18 -7.55 9.33
N LEU A 95 4.65 -6.30 9.19
CA LEU A 95 4.47 -5.27 10.19
C LEU A 95 2.98 -4.87 10.35
N ALA A 96 2.27 -4.71 9.23
CA ALA A 96 0.84 -4.46 9.22
C ALA A 96 0.07 -5.61 9.88
N GLY A 97 0.41 -6.85 9.56
CA GLY A 97 -0.20 -8.03 10.18
C GLY A 97 0.06 -8.11 11.67
N PHE A 98 1.28 -7.79 12.11
CA PHE A 98 1.62 -7.72 13.53
C PHE A 98 0.79 -6.65 14.27
N PHE A 99 0.71 -5.43 13.74
CA PHE A 99 -0.09 -4.38 14.37
C PHE A 99 -1.58 -4.72 14.38
N LEU A 100 -2.10 -5.33 13.32
CA LEU A 100 -3.50 -5.72 13.24
C LEU A 100 -3.83 -6.86 14.20
N PHE A 101 -2.92 -7.82 14.34
CA PHE A 101 -3.01 -8.88 15.34
C PHE A 101 -3.04 -8.28 16.75
N MET A 102 -2.09 -7.40 17.08
CA MET A 102 -2.03 -6.75 18.39
C MET A 102 -3.26 -5.91 18.67
N SER A 103 -3.73 -5.13 17.69
CA SER A 103 -4.95 -4.36 17.80
C SER A 103 -6.16 -5.27 18.06
N GLY A 104 -6.28 -6.38 17.33
CA GLY A 104 -7.34 -7.35 17.52
C GLY A 104 -7.32 -8.00 18.91
N VAL A 105 -6.13 -8.36 19.40
CA VAL A 105 -5.92 -8.86 20.77
C VAL A 105 -6.39 -7.82 21.79
N ILE A 106 -5.93 -6.57 21.69
CA ILE A 106 -6.33 -5.50 22.62
C ILE A 106 -7.85 -5.35 22.61
N THR A 107 -8.47 -5.17 21.44
CA THR A 107 -9.92 -4.99 21.32
C THR A 107 -10.72 -6.19 21.84
N LEU A 108 -10.21 -7.41 21.74
CA LEU A 108 -10.87 -8.59 22.27
C LEU A 108 -10.96 -8.59 23.80
N PHE A 109 -9.95 -8.02 24.48
CA PHE A 109 -9.88 -7.96 25.94
C PHE A 109 -10.48 -6.69 26.53
N THR A 110 -10.37 -5.55 25.83
CA THR A 110 -10.84 -4.24 26.32
C THR A 110 -12.19 -3.82 25.75
N GLY A 111 -12.64 -4.49 24.69
CA GLY A 111 -13.88 -4.15 23.99
C GLY A 111 -15.14 -4.55 24.75
N GLU A 112 -16.04 -3.60 24.93
CA GLU A 112 -17.34 -3.83 25.56
C GLU A 112 -18.39 -4.23 24.51
N GLY A 113 -19.17 -5.28 24.81
CA GLY A 113 -20.23 -5.77 23.93
C GLY A 113 -19.79 -6.77 22.86
N GLY A 114 -20.77 -7.43 22.23
CA GLY A 114 -20.53 -8.49 21.24
C GLY A 114 -19.85 -8.01 19.96
N SER A 115 -20.20 -6.80 19.50
CA SER A 115 -19.62 -6.21 18.28
C SER A 115 -18.13 -5.92 18.43
N ALA A 116 -17.70 -5.39 19.58
CA ALA A 116 -16.29 -5.12 19.84
C ALA A 116 -15.46 -6.42 19.86
N LYS A 117 -15.98 -7.48 20.48
CA LYS A 117 -15.35 -8.81 20.45
C LYS A 117 -15.24 -9.36 19.02
N GLY A 118 -16.28 -9.17 18.20
CA GLY A 118 -16.26 -9.53 16.78
C GLY A 118 -15.15 -8.81 16.01
N VAL A 119 -15.02 -7.50 16.18
CA VAL A 119 -13.94 -6.70 15.57
C VAL A 119 -12.56 -7.17 16.06
N GLY A 120 -12.43 -7.51 17.34
CA GLY A 120 -11.19 -8.07 17.90
C GLY A 120 -10.79 -9.40 17.23
N ILE A 121 -11.74 -10.32 17.07
CA ILE A 121 -11.52 -11.60 16.36
C ILE A 121 -11.13 -11.35 14.91
N LEU A 122 -11.83 -10.45 14.20
CA LEU A 122 -11.50 -10.09 12.82
C LEU A 122 -10.09 -9.50 12.72
N GLY A 123 -9.69 -8.62 13.65
CA GLY A 123 -8.34 -8.06 13.70
C GLY A 123 -7.27 -9.14 13.88
N ILE A 124 -7.50 -10.11 14.77
CA ILE A 124 -6.59 -11.25 14.97
C ILE A 124 -6.47 -12.08 13.69
N LEU A 125 -7.58 -12.45 13.07
CA LEU A 125 -7.60 -13.27 11.86
C LEU A 125 -6.91 -12.55 10.70
N MET A 126 -7.24 -11.29 10.48
CA MET A 126 -6.62 -10.48 9.44
C MET A 126 -5.13 -10.28 9.71
N GLY A 127 -4.74 -10.07 10.97
CA GLY A 127 -3.34 -9.98 11.36
C GLY A 127 -2.54 -11.25 11.03
N ILE A 128 -3.08 -12.42 11.36
CA ILE A 128 -2.49 -13.72 11.02
C ILE A 128 -2.38 -13.88 9.50
N ILE A 129 -3.44 -13.56 8.75
CA ILE A 129 -3.42 -13.62 7.28
C ILE A 129 -2.31 -12.74 6.73
N TYR A 130 -2.20 -11.49 7.17
CA TYR A 130 -1.18 -10.55 6.69
C TYR A 130 0.24 -11.02 7.03
N ILE A 131 0.46 -11.59 8.21
CA ILE A 131 1.76 -12.19 8.57
C ILE A 131 2.12 -13.32 7.61
N ILE A 132 1.17 -14.22 7.30
CA ILE A 132 1.37 -15.32 6.36
C ILE A 132 1.66 -14.77 4.96
N LEU A 133 0.87 -13.81 4.48
CA LEU A 133 1.10 -13.17 3.18
C LEU A 133 2.46 -12.48 3.11
N GLY A 134 2.89 -11.83 4.19
CA GLY A 134 4.21 -11.22 4.30
C GLY A 134 5.34 -12.23 4.11
N LEU A 135 5.22 -13.43 4.71
CA LEU A 135 6.21 -14.50 4.51
C LEU A 135 6.30 -14.95 3.05
N TYR A 136 5.16 -15.09 2.35
CA TYR A 136 5.15 -15.47 0.94
C TYR A 136 5.61 -14.34 0.01
N ALA A 137 5.31 -13.09 0.33
CA ALA A 137 5.64 -11.90 -0.47
C ALA A 137 7.15 -11.68 -0.65
N TRP A 138 8.00 -12.35 0.13
CA TRP A 138 9.44 -12.37 -0.12
C TRP A 138 9.80 -12.96 -1.49
N ASN A 139 8.99 -13.89 -1.99
CA ASN A 139 9.14 -14.41 -3.33
C ASN A 139 8.39 -13.50 -4.32
N PRO A 140 9.07 -12.98 -5.36
CA PRO A 140 8.47 -12.05 -6.31
C PRO A 140 7.28 -12.64 -7.08
N PHE A 141 7.22 -13.96 -7.26
CA PHE A 141 6.08 -14.62 -7.90
C PHE A 141 4.80 -14.50 -7.04
N TYR A 142 4.90 -14.72 -5.73
CA TYR A 142 3.76 -14.54 -4.83
C TYR A 142 3.39 -13.07 -4.70
N LEU A 143 4.38 -12.17 -4.67
CA LEU A 143 4.11 -10.74 -4.65
C LEU A 143 3.34 -10.28 -5.90
N ALA A 144 3.73 -10.75 -7.09
CA ALA A 144 2.99 -10.47 -8.33
C ALA A 144 1.54 -10.97 -8.23
N ILE A 145 1.32 -12.18 -7.73
CA ILE A 145 -0.02 -12.74 -7.54
C ILE A 145 -0.84 -11.86 -6.60
N LEU A 146 -0.26 -11.42 -5.48
CA LEU A 146 -0.94 -10.53 -4.52
C LEU A 146 -1.33 -9.19 -5.16
N ILE A 147 -0.40 -8.56 -5.88
CA ILE A 147 -0.66 -7.30 -6.58
C ILE A 147 -1.76 -7.51 -7.64
N GLY A 148 -1.67 -8.59 -8.42
CA GLY A 148 -2.62 -8.87 -9.49
C GLY A 148 -4.02 -9.17 -8.98
N ILE A 149 -4.15 -9.99 -7.93
CA ILE A 149 -5.43 -10.25 -7.25
C ILE A 149 -6.00 -8.94 -6.70
N TRP A 150 -5.17 -8.12 -6.05
CA TRP A 150 -5.60 -6.83 -5.53
C TRP A 150 -6.17 -5.93 -6.63
N LEU A 151 -5.47 -5.81 -7.77
CA LEU A 151 -5.95 -5.02 -8.93
C LEU A 151 -7.28 -5.55 -9.50
N ILE A 152 -7.45 -6.87 -9.57
CA ILE A 152 -8.72 -7.47 -10.02
C ILE A 152 -9.85 -7.12 -9.06
N ILE A 153 -9.64 -7.28 -7.75
CA ILE A 153 -10.64 -6.94 -6.72
C ILE A 153 -11.00 -5.45 -6.78
N SER A 154 -9.99 -4.58 -6.84
CA SER A 154 -10.21 -3.13 -6.95
C SER A 154 -10.99 -2.78 -8.22
N GLY A 155 -10.66 -3.42 -9.36
CA GLY A 155 -11.38 -3.20 -10.61
C GLY A 155 -12.84 -3.67 -10.55
N ILE A 156 -13.11 -4.79 -9.88
CA ILE A 156 -14.49 -5.25 -9.61
C ILE A 156 -15.23 -4.23 -8.76
N PHE A 157 -14.64 -3.77 -7.64
CA PHE A 157 -15.29 -2.79 -6.77
C PHE A 157 -15.58 -1.47 -7.49
N GLU A 158 -14.67 -0.98 -8.33
CA GLU A 158 -14.90 0.22 -9.13
C GLU A 158 -16.07 0.05 -10.11
N ILE A 159 -16.21 -1.12 -10.74
CA ILE A 159 -17.33 -1.41 -11.65
C ILE A 159 -18.67 -1.49 -10.90
N PHE A 160 -18.67 -1.97 -9.66
CA PHE A 160 -19.88 -2.15 -8.86
C PHE A 160 -20.13 -1.04 -7.83
N LYS A 161 -19.38 0.07 -7.90
CA LYS A 161 -19.53 1.21 -7.01
C LYS A 161 -20.98 1.74 -7.04
N PRO A 162 -21.66 1.89 -5.89
CA PRO A 162 -23.04 2.37 -5.81
C PRO A 162 -23.19 3.79 -6.37
N ALA A 163 -24.32 4.07 -7.04
CA ALA A 163 -24.58 5.38 -7.65
C ALA A 163 -24.55 6.55 -6.65
N ALA A 164 -24.96 6.32 -5.40
CA ALA A 164 -24.92 7.34 -4.35
C ALA A 164 -23.49 7.78 -3.97
N GLU A 165 -22.51 6.87 -4.07
CA GLU A 165 -21.10 7.20 -3.80
C GLU A 165 -20.45 7.93 -4.98
N VAL A 166 -20.92 7.64 -6.19
CA VAL A 166 -20.50 8.32 -7.43
C VAL A 166 -20.95 9.79 -7.46
N GLU A 167 -22.18 10.07 -7.01
CA GLU A 167 -22.71 11.44 -6.94
C GLU A 167 -21.99 12.29 -5.88
N ALA A 168 -21.57 11.69 -4.75
CA ALA A 168 -20.82 12.40 -3.71
C ALA A 168 -19.45 12.87 -4.23
N GLU A 169 -18.69 12.00 -4.91
CA GLU A 169 -17.36 12.34 -5.46
C GLU A 169 -17.38 13.37 -6.60
N THR A 170 -18.47 13.45 -7.36
CA THR A 170 -18.60 14.43 -8.46
C THR A 170 -19.04 15.82 -7.98
N SER A 171 -19.36 15.95 -6.69
CA SER A 171 -19.81 17.20 -6.05
C SER A 171 -18.75 17.88 -5.16
N GLU A 172 -17.60 17.22 -4.92
CA GLU A 172 -16.41 17.77 -4.25
C GLU A 172 -15.41 18.36 -5.25
#